data_AF-A7BEJ6-F1
#
_entry.id   AF-A7BEJ6-F1
#
_cell.length_a   1.000
_cell.length_b   1.000
_cell.length_c   1.000
_cell.angle_alpha   90.00
_cell.angle_beta   90.00
_cell.angle_gamma   90.00
#
_symmetry.space_group_name_H-M   'P 1'
#
loop_
_entity.id
_entity.type
_entity.pdbx_description
1 polymer ?
#
loop_
_entity_poly.entity_id
_entity_poly.type
_entity_poly.pdbx_seq_one_letter_code
_entity_poly.pdbx_strand_id
1 'polypeptide(L)'
;MKLTHRLTITTALSATLATALIAGPAMASPTEENKPTGPTIANGDNSTACRANWTASAILDTDILAHHPELVSADAITRNADGTINKVATGSNNGYTSKVSALFNNDSYTAPGMFEANHWISGSQQNWRFPVATKTKLAAGTTITVDLPDDMTNTVFTGKLETRAGLNAFMQAWGGQAATYTWNDGDFTATLTDAAKNIWTITLNKGLEANTGTVFQFTGTFPEGAESSTATATLTGAQFPADGAVCGDLPTPETPELTKCQVTTVDRTVWSPYSRDINERSKYSSSWGSDEPKWGEANADGWFVATGTDPKVGDSRTLRLYGATHKDLTNATLTIKAIQGLKFDASTINTISNPGAGALKGNGFTNTVEGLGEIKVSEDGKTITVTIKHMPANSAFSFNINGILTGETLEGSPILAPIVLHNWLTGTDSECTVPTEEPTTPAPSDSPTPEPTTPTPTPSATPSGNLARTGADTPMLAGAAIMAGLAGLGALALRRRQR
;
A
#
# COMPACT_ATOMS: atom_id res chain seq x y z
N MET A 1 11.06 4.39 78.79
CA MET A 1 10.39 3.99 77.54
C MET A 1 10.42 5.18 76.58
N LYS A 2 11.33 5.18 75.61
CA LYS A 2 11.40 6.17 74.52
C LYS A 2 11.66 5.40 73.23
N LEU A 3 10.77 5.56 72.26
CA LEU A 3 10.87 4.97 70.92
C LEU A 3 12.04 5.61 70.17
N THR A 4 12.99 4.79 69.75
CA THR A 4 14.05 5.12 68.80
C THR A 4 13.57 4.73 67.40
N HIS A 5 13.20 5.70 66.56
CA HIS A 5 13.05 5.46 65.13
C HIS A 5 14.42 5.60 64.46
N ARG A 6 14.94 4.46 63.98
CA ARG A 6 16.07 4.39 63.06
C ARG A 6 15.57 4.63 61.63
N LEU A 7 16.21 5.60 60.98
CA LEU A 7 16.19 5.84 59.55
C LEU A 7 17.06 4.74 58.89
N THR A 8 16.48 3.92 58.02
CA THR A 8 17.24 3.00 57.16
C THR A 8 17.06 3.43 55.73
N ILE A 9 18.15 3.92 55.14
CA ILE A 9 18.29 4.28 53.73
C ILE A 9 18.12 3.01 52.90
N THR A 10 17.13 3.00 52.00
CA THR A 10 17.04 2.01 50.92
C THR A 10 17.29 2.73 49.61
N THR A 11 18.35 2.29 48.93
CA THR A 11 18.79 2.69 47.60
C THR A 11 17.70 2.42 46.57
N ALA A 12 17.13 3.48 46.00
CA ALA A 12 16.33 3.40 44.78
C ALA A 12 17.24 3.71 43.59
N LEU A 13 17.64 2.66 42.86
CA LEU A 13 18.28 2.75 41.57
C LEU A 13 17.24 3.26 40.56
N SER A 14 17.43 4.49 40.07
CA SER A 14 16.64 5.03 38.97
C SER A 14 16.94 4.25 37.69
N ALA A 15 15.98 3.43 37.25
CA ALA A 15 16.04 2.79 35.96
C ALA A 15 15.81 3.84 34.87
N THR A 16 16.87 4.09 34.11
CA THR A 16 16.89 4.86 32.87
C THR A 16 15.90 4.25 31.88
N LEU A 17 14.93 5.04 31.45
CA LEU A 17 13.93 4.65 30.45
C LEU A 17 14.65 4.39 29.12
N ALA A 18 14.61 3.13 28.67
CA ALA A 18 15.12 2.72 27.38
C ALA A 18 14.27 3.37 26.27
N THR A 19 14.93 4.11 25.38
CA THR A 19 14.38 4.57 24.11
C THR A 19 14.10 3.32 23.26
N ALA A 20 12.86 2.86 23.26
CA ALA A 20 12.41 1.84 22.33
C ALA A 20 12.43 2.45 20.92
N LEU A 21 13.43 2.06 20.14
CA LEU A 21 13.46 2.19 18.70
C LEU A 21 12.24 1.43 18.17
N ILE A 22 11.16 2.12 17.78
CA ILE A 22 10.08 1.51 17.01
C ILE A 22 10.62 1.37 15.58
N ALA A 23 11.49 0.38 15.37
CA ALA A 23 11.68 -0.22 14.07
C ALA A 23 10.48 -1.14 13.85
N GLY A 24 9.44 -0.63 13.21
CA GLY A 24 8.39 -1.48 12.65
C GLY A 24 9.03 -2.45 11.63
N PRO A 25 8.42 -3.64 11.41
CA PRO A 25 8.94 -4.57 10.43
C PRO A 25 9.06 -3.86 9.08
N ALA A 26 10.26 -3.92 8.51
CA ALA A 26 10.52 -3.44 7.16
C ALA A 26 9.62 -4.23 6.20
N MET A 27 8.50 -3.61 5.81
CA MET A 27 7.72 -4.01 4.65
C MET A 27 8.63 -3.83 3.44
N ALA A 28 9.29 -4.91 3.02
CA ALA A 28 9.94 -4.97 1.72
C ALA A 28 8.85 -4.84 0.66
N SER A 29 8.64 -3.63 0.16
CA SER A 29 7.89 -3.36 -1.05
C SER A 29 8.89 -2.82 -2.08
N PRO A 30 8.85 -3.28 -3.34
CA PRO A 30 9.85 -2.90 -4.33
C PRO A 30 9.57 -1.47 -4.80
N THR A 31 10.15 -0.46 -4.15
CA THR A 31 9.89 0.96 -4.47
C THR A 31 11.06 1.67 -5.17
N GLU A 32 12.04 0.95 -5.71
CA GLU A 32 13.20 1.55 -6.38
C GLU A 32 12.98 1.84 -7.89
N GLU A 33 11.87 1.43 -8.50
CA GLU A 33 11.58 1.75 -9.90
C GLU A 33 10.51 2.85 -10.01
N ASN A 34 10.87 3.97 -10.67
CA ASN A 34 10.03 5.13 -11.04
C ASN A 34 10.10 6.39 -10.16
N LYS A 35 11.30 6.82 -9.76
CA LYS A 35 11.49 8.23 -9.34
C LYS A 35 12.13 9.04 -10.47
N PRO A 36 11.42 10.00 -11.08
CA PRO A 36 12.06 10.95 -11.99
C PRO A 36 13.03 11.84 -11.21
N THR A 37 14.30 11.81 -11.58
CA THR A 37 15.29 12.80 -11.18
C THR A 37 15.15 14.01 -12.10
N GLY A 38 14.84 15.18 -11.54
CA GLY A 38 15.18 16.42 -12.23
C GLY A 38 16.71 16.51 -12.35
N PRO A 39 17.28 17.30 -13.27
CA PRO A 39 18.72 17.23 -13.53
C PRO A 39 19.62 17.50 -12.31
N THR A 40 19.12 18.04 -11.18
CA THR A 40 19.89 18.24 -9.94
C THR A 40 19.09 18.19 -8.61
N ILE A 41 17.75 18.11 -8.65
CA ILE A 41 16.88 18.09 -7.46
C ILE A 41 16.18 16.74 -7.35
N ALA A 42 16.25 16.09 -6.18
CA ALA A 42 15.60 14.81 -5.94
C ALA A 42 14.09 14.95 -5.67
N ASN A 43 13.31 13.98 -6.14
CA ASN A 43 11.93 13.81 -5.71
C ASN A 43 11.91 13.22 -4.29
N GLY A 44 11.38 14.00 -3.34
CA GLY A 44 11.29 13.67 -1.93
C GLY A 44 10.13 12.76 -1.55
N ASP A 45 9.31 12.32 -2.50
CA ASP A 45 8.19 11.43 -2.21
C ASP A 45 8.64 9.96 -2.04
N ASN A 46 8.34 9.39 -0.88
CA ASN A 46 8.56 7.99 -0.50
C ASN A 46 7.26 7.34 -0.03
N SER A 47 6.11 7.89 -0.43
CA SER A 47 4.79 7.51 0.07
C SER A 47 4.32 6.17 -0.49
N THR A 48 3.42 5.54 0.24
CA THR A 48 2.53 4.50 -0.30
C THR A 48 1.11 5.06 -0.38
N ALA A 49 0.16 4.29 -0.91
CA ALA A 49 -1.23 4.73 -1.05
C ALA A 49 -1.88 5.22 0.27
N CYS A 50 -1.44 4.70 1.42
CA CYS A 50 -1.98 5.08 2.73
C CYS A 50 -0.98 5.64 3.74
N ARG A 51 0.26 5.88 3.33
CA ARG A 51 1.29 6.45 4.18
C ARG A 51 1.99 7.57 3.44
N ALA A 52 1.84 8.79 3.94
CA ALA A 52 2.66 9.90 3.51
C ALA A 52 4.06 9.75 4.12
N ASN A 53 5.07 9.88 3.27
CA ASN A 53 6.47 9.90 3.67
C ASN A 53 7.24 10.83 2.74
N TRP A 54 7.39 12.08 3.13
CA TRP A 54 7.94 13.12 2.28
C TRP A 54 9.21 13.68 2.89
N THR A 55 10.21 13.92 2.06
CA THR A 55 11.46 14.58 2.44
C THR A 55 11.57 15.89 1.68
N ALA A 56 11.99 16.93 2.38
CA ALA A 56 12.39 18.20 1.79
C ALA A 56 13.76 18.59 2.35
N SER A 57 14.65 19.08 1.50
CA SER A 57 15.96 19.55 1.92
C SER A 57 16.44 20.67 1.01
N ALA A 58 17.15 21.62 1.61
CA ALA A 58 17.73 22.72 0.87
C ALA A 58 18.99 23.27 1.55
N ILE A 59 19.84 23.87 0.74
CA ILE A 59 21.07 24.56 1.14
C ILE A 59 20.82 26.05 0.97
N LEU A 60 20.87 26.78 2.08
CA LEU A 60 20.96 28.23 2.12
C LEU A 60 22.43 28.60 1.95
N ASP A 61 22.78 29.26 0.85
CA ASP A 61 24.16 29.68 0.57
C ASP A 61 24.21 31.15 0.13
N THR A 62 25.21 31.88 0.67
CA THR A 62 25.43 33.30 0.40
C THR A 62 26.00 33.57 -0.99
N ASP A 63 26.71 32.60 -1.58
CA ASP A 63 27.25 32.60 -2.95
C ASP A 63 26.98 31.27 -3.66
N ILE A 64 25.68 30.93 -3.75
CA ILE A 64 25.23 29.64 -4.29
C ILE A 64 25.67 29.38 -5.74
N LEU A 65 25.94 30.41 -6.54
CA LEU A 65 26.44 30.23 -7.91
C LEU A 65 27.90 29.79 -7.94
N ALA A 66 28.70 30.20 -6.97
CA ALA A 66 30.09 29.78 -6.85
C ALA A 66 30.20 28.38 -6.27
N HIS A 67 29.40 28.09 -5.23
CA HIS A 67 29.51 26.84 -4.47
C HIS A 67 28.64 25.71 -5.04
N HIS A 68 27.43 26.04 -5.51
CA HIS A 68 26.40 25.08 -5.93
C HIS A 68 25.68 25.50 -7.23
N PRO A 69 26.41 25.80 -8.33
CA PRO A 69 25.80 26.21 -9.59
C PRO A 69 24.81 25.18 -10.15
N GLU A 70 24.94 23.91 -9.78
CA GLU A 70 24.04 22.82 -10.14
C GLU A 70 22.64 22.98 -9.51
N LEU A 71 22.51 23.64 -8.37
CA LEU A 71 21.23 23.82 -7.67
C LEU A 71 20.50 25.13 -8.04
N VAL A 72 21.00 25.85 -9.05
CA VAL A 72 20.41 27.11 -9.54
C VAL A 72 19.83 26.89 -10.93
N SER A 73 18.52 27.12 -11.07
CA SER A 73 17.86 27.02 -12.36
C SER A 73 18.19 28.25 -13.23
N ALA A 74 18.33 28.05 -14.55
CA ALA A 74 18.77 29.11 -15.46
C ALA A 74 17.81 30.32 -15.52
N ASP A 75 16.52 30.08 -15.28
CA ASP A 75 15.46 31.08 -15.18
C ASP A 75 15.49 31.89 -13.88
N ALA A 76 16.15 31.38 -12.82
CA ALA A 76 16.40 32.11 -11.58
C ALA A 76 17.59 33.10 -11.70
N ILE A 77 18.31 33.07 -12.83
CA ILE A 77 19.46 33.96 -13.09
C ILE A 77 19.00 35.18 -13.89
N THR A 78 18.84 36.32 -13.22
CA THR A 78 18.62 37.59 -13.92
C THR A 78 19.97 38.12 -14.41
N ARG A 79 20.05 38.42 -15.71
CA ARG A 79 21.26 38.97 -16.35
C ARG A 79 21.08 40.44 -16.69
N ASN A 80 22.17 41.19 -16.67
CA ASN A 80 22.27 42.54 -17.20
C ASN A 80 22.18 42.50 -18.73
N ALA A 81 21.96 43.66 -19.36
CA ALA A 81 21.91 43.77 -20.82
C ALA A 81 23.23 43.37 -21.52
N ASP A 82 24.35 43.38 -20.80
CA ASP A 82 25.68 42.96 -21.26
C ASP A 82 25.96 41.46 -21.04
N GLY A 83 24.99 40.70 -20.53
CA GLY A 83 25.11 39.26 -20.27
C GLY A 83 25.72 38.88 -18.91
N THR A 84 26.24 39.85 -18.15
CA THR A 84 26.71 39.62 -16.77
C THR A 84 25.54 39.30 -15.83
N ILE A 85 25.80 38.59 -14.74
CA ILE A 85 24.76 38.24 -13.77
C ILE A 85 24.39 39.50 -12.97
N ASN A 86 23.13 39.92 -13.05
CA ASN A 86 22.60 41.10 -12.36
C ASN A 86 22.13 40.74 -10.95
N LYS A 87 21.34 39.66 -10.86
CA LYS A 87 20.79 39.16 -9.60
C LYS A 87 20.44 37.68 -9.75
N VAL A 88 21.09 36.84 -8.96
CA VAL A 88 20.43 35.63 -8.43
C VAL A 88 19.80 36.06 -7.12
N ALA A 89 18.70 35.46 -6.72
CA ALA A 89 18.25 35.58 -5.34
C ALA A 89 19.26 34.84 -4.43
N THR A 90 20.46 35.42 -4.27
CA THR A 90 21.50 34.94 -3.37
C THR A 90 20.93 34.98 -1.96
N GLY A 91 21.04 33.86 -1.24
CA GLY A 91 20.37 33.69 0.04
C GLY A 91 18.85 33.78 0.00
N SER A 92 18.17 33.39 -1.09
CA SER A 92 16.70 33.22 -1.11
C SER A 92 16.20 32.20 -2.17
N ASN A 93 15.46 31.19 -1.71
CA ASN A 93 14.66 30.21 -2.49
C ASN A 93 15.32 29.62 -3.76
N ASN A 94 16.63 29.34 -3.69
CA ASN A 94 17.37 28.46 -4.59
C ASN A 94 17.94 27.29 -3.75
N GLY A 95 18.74 26.37 -4.29
CA GLY A 95 19.45 25.41 -3.44
C GLY A 95 18.63 24.25 -2.89
N TYR A 96 17.44 24.00 -3.44
CA TYR A 96 16.68 22.78 -3.10
C TYR A 96 17.46 21.55 -3.55
N THR A 97 17.68 20.61 -2.64
CA THR A 97 18.32 19.32 -2.94
C THR A 97 17.27 18.20 -3.03
N SER A 98 16.16 18.34 -2.31
CA SER A 98 15.02 17.42 -2.37
C SER A 98 13.70 18.15 -2.07
N LYS A 99 12.63 17.77 -2.75
CA LYS A 99 11.28 18.27 -2.46
C LYS A 99 10.17 17.37 -3.01
N VAL A 100 8.95 17.53 -2.50
CA VAL A 100 7.74 17.01 -3.14
C VAL A 100 7.10 18.14 -3.95
N SER A 101 6.98 17.95 -5.26
CA SER A 101 6.48 18.99 -6.16
C SER A 101 5.91 18.40 -7.45
N ALA A 102 4.91 19.08 -8.00
CA ALA A 102 4.34 18.76 -9.31
C ALA A 102 5.34 18.90 -10.48
N LEU A 103 6.51 19.52 -10.26
CA LEU A 103 7.61 19.57 -11.23
C LEU A 103 8.11 18.17 -11.64
N PHE A 104 7.92 17.18 -10.77
CA PHE A 104 8.29 15.79 -11.05
C PHE A 104 7.19 15.01 -11.79
N ASN A 105 6.01 15.59 -12.02
CA ASN A 105 4.91 14.88 -12.69
C ASN A 105 5.32 14.44 -14.11
N ASN A 106 4.94 13.22 -14.45
CA ASN A 106 5.08 12.64 -15.78
C ASN A 106 3.97 11.58 -15.99
N ASP A 107 4.05 10.79 -17.06
CA ASP A 107 3.03 9.78 -17.38
C ASP A 107 2.90 8.66 -16.33
N SER A 108 3.96 8.40 -15.54
CA SER A 108 4.01 7.32 -14.54
C SER A 108 3.96 7.81 -13.09
N TYR A 109 4.08 9.11 -12.85
CA TYR A 109 4.11 9.69 -11.51
C TYR A 109 3.36 11.01 -11.44
N THR A 110 2.53 11.14 -10.41
CA THR A 110 1.86 12.40 -10.06
C THR A 110 2.15 12.70 -8.59
N ALA A 111 2.76 13.86 -8.33
CA ALA A 111 3.13 14.27 -6.99
C ALA A 111 1.88 14.31 -6.07
N PRO A 112 1.98 13.74 -4.86
CA PRO A 112 0.85 13.65 -3.93
C PRO A 112 0.55 14.98 -3.24
N GLY A 113 1.43 15.97 -3.35
CA GLY A 113 1.34 17.22 -2.61
C GLY A 113 2.45 18.20 -2.94
N MET A 114 2.71 19.11 -2.01
CA MET A 114 3.85 20.01 -1.99
C MET A 114 4.51 19.97 -0.62
N PHE A 115 5.81 19.75 -0.59
CA PHE A 115 6.61 19.83 0.64
C PHE A 115 8.03 20.30 0.30
N GLU A 116 8.41 21.45 0.84
CA GLU A 116 9.63 22.16 0.47
C GLU A 116 10.30 22.79 1.69
N ALA A 117 11.62 23.01 1.61
CA ALA A 117 12.41 23.74 2.60
C ALA A 117 12.81 25.10 2.02
N ASN A 118 11.87 26.06 2.03
CA ASN A 118 12.13 27.42 1.57
C ASN A 118 13.03 28.15 2.57
N HIS A 119 13.89 29.04 2.09
CA HIS A 119 14.82 29.72 2.97
C HIS A 119 15.26 31.08 2.44
N TRP A 120 15.63 31.98 3.35
CA TRP A 120 16.28 33.23 3.00
C TRP A 120 17.04 33.88 4.16
N ILE A 121 17.96 34.77 3.82
CA ILE A 121 18.67 35.64 4.79
C ILE A 121 18.00 37.02 4.85
N SER A 122 17.82 37.54 6.06
CA SER A 122 17.33 38.89 6.33
C SER A 122 18.18 39.53 7.42
N GLY A 123 19.13 40.38 7.04
CA GLY A 123 20.12 40.90 7.96
C GLY A 123 21.00 39.77 8.50
N SER A 124 21.14 39.67 9.83
CA SER A 124 21.85 38.58 10.50
C SER A 124 20.97 37.36 10.79
N GLN A 125 19.74 37.32 10.27
CA GLN A 125 18.82 36.20 10.48
C GLN A 125 18.77 35.29 9.26
N GLN A 126 18.72 33.99 9.51
CA GLN A 126 18.29 32.99 8.54
C GLN A 126 16.86 32.55 8.85
N ASN A 127 16.10 32.30 7.79
CA ASN A 127 14.71 31.91 7.86
C ASN A 127 14.51 30.63 7.08
N TRP A 128 13.76 29.69 7.65
CA TRP A 128 13.41 28.40 7.06
C TRP A 128 11.90 28.23 7.11
N ARG A 129 11.24 28.11 5.96
CA ARG A 129 9.79 28.02 5.83
C ARG A 129 9.40 26.73 5.12
N PHE A 130 8.46 26.02 5.71
CA PHE A 130 8.06 24.69 5.27
C PHE A 130 6.58 24.70 4.89
N PRO A 131 6.24 25.00 3.62
CA PRO A 131 4.89 24.77 3.14
C PRO A 131 4.63 23.26 3.00
N VAL A 132 3.47 22.84 3.47
CA VAL A 132 2.98 21.46 3.39
C VAL A 132 1.59 21.53 2.77
N ALA A 133 1.39 20.94 1.60
CA ALA A 133 0.09 20.83 0.96
C ALA A 133 -0.11 19.44 0.39
N THR A 134 -1.36 19.01 0.28
CA THR A 134 -1.68 17.62 -0.09
C THR A 134 -2.83 17.56 -1.08
N LYS A 135 -2.78 16.63 -2.04
CA LYS A 135 -3.89 16.35 -2.97
C LYS A 135 -4.92 15.42 -2.35
N THR A 136 -4.49 14.53 -1.48
CA THR A 136 -5.36 13.62 -0.71
C THR A 136 -5.32 13.99 0.77
N LYS A 137 -6.29 13.55 1.57
CA LYS A 137 -6.31 13.90 3.00
C LYS A 137 -5.11 13.30 3.75
N LEU A 138 -4.51 14.09 4.65
CA LEU A 138 -3.53 13.65 5.66
C LEU A 138 -4.18 13.64 7.03
N ALA A 139 -3.94 12.60 7.83
CA ALA A 139 -4.54 12.47 9.14
C ALA A 139 -3.94 13.45 10.17
N ALA A 140 -4.74 13.77 11.19
CA ALA A 140 -4.21 14.38 12.42
C ALA A 140 -3.17 13.46 13.06
N GLY A 141 -2.19 14.05 13.75
CA GLY A 141 -1.05 13.32 14.30
C GLY A 141 0.08 13.08 13.29
N THR A 142 -0.06 13.51 12.04
CA THR A 142 1.06 13.56 11.08
C THR A 142 2.22 14.36 11.70
N THR A 143 3.43 13.80 11.65
CA THR A 143 4.63 14.41 12.23
C THR A 143 5.56 14.90 11.13
N ILE A 144 6.29 15.97 11.44
CA ILE A 144 7.35 16.52 10.61
C ILE A 144 8.57 16.70 11.50
N THR A 145 9.61 15.92 11.24
CA THR A 145 10.91 16.09 11.88
C THR A 145 11.72 17.07 11.06
N VAL A 146 12.13 18.19 11.66
CA VAL A 146 12.92 19.24 11.03
C VAL A 146 14.30 19.26 11.66
N ASP A 147 15.32 19.03 10.86
CA ASP A 147 16.73 19.11 11.20
C ASP A 147 17.23 20.45 10.65
N LEU A 148 17.40 21.43 11.55
CA LEU A 148 17.89 22.77 11.21
C LEU A 148 19.42 22.80 11.39
N PRO A 149 20.12 23.82 10.87
CA PRO A 149 21.57 23.93 11.07
C PRO A 149 21.92 23.90 12.57
N ASP A 150 22.88 23.05 12.95
CA ASP A 150 23.34 22.87 14.33
C ASP A 150 23.87 24.18 14.95
N ASP A 151 24.44 25.06 14.12
CA ASP A 151 25.04 26.33 14.51
C ASP A 151 24.05 27.52 14.46
N MET A 152 22.81 27.29 14.03
CA MET A 152 21.73 28.29 14.07
C MET A 152 21.28 28.51 15.52
N THR A 153 21.56 29.71 16.05
CA THR A 153 21.20 30.07 17.43
C THR A 153 19.97 30.96 17.51
N ASN A 154 19.36 31.07 18.69
CA ASN A 154 18.14 31.86 18.92
C ASN A 154 16.97 31.41 18.02
N THR A 155 16.83 30.09 17.82
CA THR A 155 15.79 29.50 16.97
C THR A 155 14.41 29.73 17.56
N VAL A 156 13.52 30.31 16.75
CA VAL A 156 12.13 30.59 17.07
C VAL A 156 11.22 29.90 16.06
N PHE A 157 10.29 29.08 16.56
CA PHE A 157 9.21 28.49 15.78
C PHE A 157 8.03 29.46 15.62
N THR A 158 7.49 29.56 14.41
CA THR A 158 6.28 30.31 14.07
C THR A 158 5.32 29.39 13.32
N GLY A 159 4.28 28.90 14.02
CA GLY A 159 3.26 28.01 13.46
C GLY A 159 2.13 28.72 12.71
N LYS A 160 1.98 30.04 12.89
CA LYS A 160 0.98 30.86 12.22
C LYS A 160 1.64 32.10 11.63
N LEU A 161 1.65 32.19 10.31
CA LEU A 161 2.24 33.31 9.59
C LEU A 161 1.25 34.47 9.51
N GLU A 162 1.57 35.58 10.18
CA GLU A 162 0.81 36.82 10.05
C GLU A 162 1.18 37.52 8.74
N THR A 163 0.21 37.61 7.83
CA THR A 163 0.41 38.23 6.51
C THR A 163 -0.69 39.25 6.25
N ARG A 164 -0.34 40.35 5.56
CA ARG A 164 -1.26 41.47 5.32
C ARG A 164 -2.52 41.09 4.55
N ALA A 165 -2.41 40.12 3.64
CA ALA A 165 -3.51 39.64 2.79
C ALA A 165 -4.19 38.36 3.32
N GLY A 166 -3.73 37.83 4.45
CA GLY A 166 -4.09 36.49 4.91
C GLY A 166 -3.28 35.38 4.22
N LEU A 167 -3.11 34.26 4.93
CA LEU A 167 -2.20 33.18 4.51
C LEU A 167 -2.54 32.63 3.11
N ASN A 168 -3.83 32.43 2.81
CA ASN A 168 -4.25 31.90 1.52
C ASN A 168 -3.83 32.78 0.34
N ALA A 169 -4.15 34.07 0.38
CA ALA A 169 -3.77 34.98 -0.68
C ALA A 169 -2.23 35.11 -0.80
N PHE A 170 -1.53 35.11 0.34
CA PHE A 170 -0.06 35.15 0.36
C PHE A 170 0.57 33.95 -0.36
N MET A 171 0.13 32.73 -0.02
CA MET A 171 0.68 31.51 -0.62
C MET A 171 0.25 31.35 -2.09
N GLN A 172 -1.01 31.65 -2.43
CA GLN A 172 -1.47 31.56 -3.82
C GLN A 172 -0.78 32.57 -4.74
N ALA A 173 -0.36 33.74 -4.21
CA ALA A 173 0.40 34.73 -4.97
C ALA A 173 1.79 34.23 -5.42
N TRP A 174 2.30 33.14 -4.84
CA TRP A 174 3.54 32.49 -5.33
C TRP A 174 3.34 31.83 -6.71
N GLY A 175 2.08 31.64 -7.13
CA GLY A 175 1.75 31.04 -8.43
C GLY A 175 2.02 29.54 -8.47
N GLY A 176 2.07 28.99 -9.69
CA GLY A 176 2.36 27.58 -9.92
C GLY A 176 1.47 26.64 -9.10
N GLN A 177 2.10 25.68 -8.42
CA GLN A 177 1.40 24.70 -7.59
C GLN A 177 0.81 25.31 -6.30
N ALA A 178 1.44 26.34 -5.72
CA ALA A 178 0.90 26.97 -4.51
C ALA A 178 -0.48 27.60 -4.75
N ALA A 179 -0.74 28.06 -5.98
CA ALA A 179 -2.04 28.60 -6.39
C ALA A 179 -3.16 27.53 -6.49
N THR A 180 -2.82 26.23 -6.59
CA THR A 180 -3.82 25.17 -6.74
C THR A 180 -4.41 24.67 -5.42
N TYR A 181 -3.83 25.10 -4.29
CA TYR A 181 -4.25 24.69 -2.95
C TYR A 181 -4.98 25.81 -2.20
N THR A 182 -5.85 25.41 -1.27
CA THR A 182 -6.41 26.31 -0.26
C THR A 182 -5.54 26.25 1.00
N TRP A 183 -4.99 27.37 1.42
CA TRP A 183 -4.07 27.44 2.56
C TRP A 183 -4.77 27.92 3.82
N ASN A 184 -4.58 27.15 4.89
CA ASN A 184 -5.15 27.41 6.20
C ASN A 184 -4.06 27.58 7.24
N ASP A 185 -4.35 28.40 8.26
CA ASP A 185 -3.50 28.50 9.43
C ASP A 185 -3.26 27.12 10.01
N GLY A 186 -2.00 26.83 10.33
CA GLY A 186 -1.65 25.55 10.91
C GLY A 186 -2.05 25.45 12.38
N ASP A 187 -2.39 24.24 12.78
CA ASP A 187 -2.60 23.86 14.18
C ASP A 187 -1.51 22.86 14.54
N PHE A 188 -0.44 23.37 15.15
CA PHE A 188 0.79 22.62 15.38
C PHE A 188 1.13 22.52 16.86
N THR A 189 1.70 21.39 17.23
CA THR A 189 2.54 21.28 18.43
C THR A 189 4.00 21.19 17.98
N ALA A 190 4.86 22.08 18.46
CA ALA A 190 6.28 22.10 18.14
C ALA A 190 7.12 21.77 19.38
N THR A 191 7.99 20.76 19.25
CA THR A 191 8.86 20.31 20.33
C THR A 191 10.30 20.27 19.84
N LEU A 192 11.22 20.94 20.55
CA LEU A 192 12.66 20.76 20.33
C LEU A 192 13.06 19.40 20.91
N THR A 193 13.29 18.42 20.05
CA THR A 193 13.55 17.03 20.42
C THR A 193 15.03 16.73 20.62
N ASP A 194 15.92 17.44 19.94
CA ASP A 194 17.37 17.42 20.20
C ASP A 194 17.90 18.86 20.15
N ALA A 195 18.21 19.41 21.32
CA ALA A 195 18.72 20.78 21.43
C ALA A 195 20.15 20.93 20.91
N ALA A 196 20.96 19.86 20.95
CA ALA A 196 22.36 19.92 20.49
C ALA A 196 22.46 19.93 18.96
N LYS A 197 21.47 19.33 18.29
CA LYS A 197 21.37 19.26 16.83
C LYS A 197 20.29 20.14 16.24
N ASN A 198 19.66 20.99 17.06
CA ASN A 198 18.54 21.84 16.64
C ASN A 198 17.41 21.07 15.91
N ILE A 199 17.12 19.84 16.34
CA ILE A 199 16.08 18.98 15.73
C ILE A 199 14.75 19.22 16.41
N TRP A 200 13.74 19.54 15.61
CA TRP A 200 12.37 19.76 16.04
C TRP A 200 11.44 18.67 15.53
N THR A 201 10.43 18.33 16.31
CA THR A 201 9.28 17.55 15.86
C THR A 201 8.05 18.45 15.89
N ILE A 202 7.43 18.60 14.72
CA ILE A 202 6.18 19.34 14.51
C ILE A 202 5.05 18.34 14.30
N THR A 203 4.03 18.38 15.13
CA THR A 203 2.85 17.52 14.99
C THR A 203 1.66 18.34 14.50
N LEU A 204 1.00 17.85 13.46
CA LEU A 204 -0.26 18.39 12.97
C LEU A 204 -1.38 17.96 13.92
N ASN A 205 -1.82 18.87 14.80
CA ASN A 205 -2.91 18.59 15.74
C ASN A 205 -4.23 18.34 15.00
N LYS A 206 -4.39 18.98 13.82
CA LYS A 206 -5.43 18.72 12.84
C LYS A 206 -4.80 18.25 11.55
N GLY A 207 -5.42 17.25 10.92
CA GLY A 207 -5.02 16.79 9.59
C GLY A 207 -5.20 17.85 8.51
N LEU A 208 -4.75 17.54 7.30
CA LEU A 208 -5.00 18.36 6.12
C LEU A 208 -6.04 17.68 5.25
N GLU A 209 -7.09 18.41 4.89
CA GLU A 209 -8.07 17.92 3.92
C GLU A 209 -7.47 17.90 2.50
N ALA A 210 -8.10 17.14 1.60
CA ALA A 210 -7.71 17.10 0.19
C ALA A 210 -7.66 18.50 -0.44
N ASN A 211 -6.60 18.78 -1.20
CA ASN A 211 -6.33 20.06 -1.85
C ASN A 211 -6.17 21.26 -0.89
N THR A 212 -5.78 20.98 0.36
CA THR A 212 -5.44 22.03 1.32
C THR A 212 -3.95 21.99 1.68
N GLY A 213 -3.47 23.11 2.24
CA GLY A 213 -2.13 23.22 2.75
C GLY A 213 -2.03 24.13 3.96
N THR A 214 -0.86 24.09 4.59
CA THR A 214 -0.47 24.92 5.72
C THR A 214 1.02 25.21 5.65
N VAL A 215 1.51 26.10 6.50
CA VAL A 215 2.92 26.49 6.51
C VAL A 215 3.34 26.86 7.91
N PHE A 216 4.56 26.48 8.25
CA PHE A 216 5.25 26.95 9.45
C PHE A 216 6.65 27.44 9.09
N GLN A 217 7.27 28.16 10.03
CA GLN A 217 8.57 28.78 9.82
C GLN A 217 9.44 28.67 11.08
N PHE A 218 10.74 28.58 10.87
CA PHE A 218 11.77 28.82 11.84
C PHE A 218 12.57 30.06 11.47
N THR A 219 12.94 30.85 12.47
CA THR A 219 13.84 31.99 12.32
C THR A 219 14.92 31.88 13.37
N GLY A 220 16.13 32.28 13.03
CA GLY A 220 17.27 32.23 13.96
C GLY A 220 18.44 33.02 13.41
N THR A 221 19.50 33.04 14.18
CA THR A 221 20.71 33.79 13.86
C THR A 221 21.50 33.01 12.82
N PHE A 222 21.87 33.69 11.73
CA PHE A 222 22.83 33.15 10.78
C PHE A 222 24.23 33.27 11.40
N PRO A 223 25.01 32.18 11.48
CA PRO A 223 26.30 32.20 12.15
C PRO A 223 27.25 33.21 11.49
N GLU A 224 27.97 33.99 12.30
CA GLU A 224 28.96 34.93 11.77
C GLU A 224 30.08 34.18 11.05
N GLY A 225 30.36 34.57 9.80
CA GLY A 225 31.38 33.93 8.97
C GLY A 225 30.94 32.62 8.32
N ALA A 226 29.71 32.14 8.53
CA ALA A 226 29.17 31.03 7.75
C ALA A 226 28.85 31.48 6.33
N GLU A 227 29.16 30.63 5.35
CA GLU A 227 28.83 30.86 3.94
C GLU A 227 27.61 30.06 3.50
N SER A 228 27.30 28.95 4.21
CA SER A 228 26.23 28.02 3.89
C SER A 228 25.55 27.45 5.15
N SER A 229 24.32 26.99 5.01
CA SER A 229 23.54 26.30 6.04
C SER A 229 22.57 25.31 5.38
N THR A 230 22.41 24.12 5.94
CA THR A 230 21.50 23.09 5.40
C THR A 230 20.38 22.81 6.38
N ALA A 231 19.17 22.67 5.88
CA ALA A 231 18.07 22.12 6.66
C ALA A 231 17.41 20.96 5.91
N THR A 232 16.97 19.97 6.67
CA THR A 232 16.16 18.87 6.15
C THR A 232 14.86 18.74 6.94
N ALA A 233 13.81 18.27 6.29
CA ALA A 233 12.56 17.96 6.95
C ALA A 233 11.99 16.66 6.39
N THR A 234 11.49 15.81 7.28
CA THR A 234 10.81 14.56 6.93
C THR A 234 9.41 14.54 7.53
N LEU A 235 8.40 14.48 6.67
CA LEU A 235 7.00 14.31 7.04
C LEU A 235 6.64 12.83 7.02
N THR A 236 6.00 12.32 8.08
CA THR A 236 5.41 10.98 8.13
C THR A 236 4.01 11.03 8.72
N GLY A 237 3.05 10.37 8.08
CA GLY A 237 1.69 10.31 8.58
C GLY A 237 0.80 9.35 7.79
N ALA A 238 -0.40 9.10 8.32
CA ALA A 238 -1.42 8.37 7.58
C ALA A 238 -2.01 9.27 6.48
N GLN A 239 -2.07 8.73 5.27
CA GLN A 239 -2.67 9.38 4.11
C GLN A 239 -3.92 8.59 3.73
N PHE A 240 -5.00 9.29 3.40
CA PHE A 240 -6.22 8.63 2.95
C PHE A 240 -6.06 8.26 1.47
N PRO A 241 -6.39 7.02 1.10
CA PRO A 241 -6.19 6.54 -0.27
C PRO A 241 -7.10 7.28 -1.24
N ALA A 242 -6.60 7.51 -2.45
CA ALA A 242 -7.41 8.02 -3.55
C ALA A 242 -8.44 6.96 -4.01
N ASP A 243 -9.42 7.39 -4.80
CA ASP A 243 -10.34 6.49 -5.49
C ASP A 243 -9.56 5.48 -6.36
N GLY A 244 -9.91 4.21 -6.27
CA GLY A 244 -9.21 3.11 -6.94
C GLY A 244 -8.01 2.53 -6.17
N ALA A 245 -7.53 3.17 -5.09
CA ALA A 245 -6.42 2.67 -4.30
C ALA A 245 -6.86 1.81 -3.11
N VAL A 246 -6.07 0.76 -2.83
CA VAL A 246 -6.27 -0.20 -1.73
C VAL A 246 -5.01 -0.24 -0.86
N CYS A 247 -5.20 -0.49 0.43
CA CYS A 247 -4.13 -0.53 1.42
C CYS A 247 -4.35 -1.66 2.42
N GLY A 248 -3.27 -2.04 3.12
CA GLY A 248 -3.30 -3.08 4.14
C GLY A 248 -3.19 -4.48 3.57
N ASP A 249 -3.23 -5.45 4.47
CA ASP A 249 -3.18 -6.85 4.12
C ASP A 249 -4.48 -7.28 3.43
N LEU A 250 -4.33 -8.08 2.37
CA LEU A 250 -5.43 -8.63 1.60
C LEU A 250 -5.41 -10.16 1.71
N PRO A 251 -6.09 -10.75 2.71
CA PRO A 251 -6.13 -12.19 2.92
C PRO A 251 -6.58 -12.91 1.65
N THR A 252 -5.87 -13.99 1.31
CA THR A 252 -6.23 -14.86 0.20
C THR A 252 -7.19 -15.96 0.66
N PRO A 253 -8.16 -16.36 -0.16
CA PRO A 253 -9.05 -17.47 0.17
C PRO A 253 -8.30 -18.80 0.19
N GLU A 254 -8.73 -19.70 1.09
CA GLU A 254 -8.29 -21.09 1.09
C GLU A 254 -9.13 -21.91 0.09
N THR A 255 -8.52 -22.93 -0.49
CA THR A 255 -9.22 -23.91 -1.33
C THR A 255 -9.89 -24.94 -0.43
N PRO A 256 -11.21 -25.13 -0.52
CA PRO A 256 -11.88 -26.16 0.26
C PRO A 256 -11.47 -27.56 -0.25
N GLU A 257 -11.39 -28.53 0.66
CA GLU A 257 -11.26 -29.93 0.28
C GLU A 257 -12.52 -30.39 -0.45
N LEU A 258 -12.34 -30.98 -1.64
CA LEU A 258 -13.43 -31.43 -2.49
C LEU A 258 -13.49 -32.96 -2.53
N THR A 259 -14.69 -33.52 -2.47
CA THR A 259 -14.91 -34.93 -2.75
C THR A 259 -14.84 -35.20 -4.25
N LYS A 260 -14.74 -36.49 -4.63
CA LYS A 260 -14.74 -36.90 -6.04
C LYS A 260 -16.00 -36.36 -6.72
N CYS A 261 -15.83 -35.72 -7.88
CA CYS A 261 -16.87 -35.04 -8.66
C CYS A 261 -17.37 -33.69 -8.13
N GLN A 262 -16.91 -33.22 -6.97
CA GLN A 262 -17.15 -31.82 -6.60
C GLN A 262 -16.20 -30.89 -7.34
N VAL A 263 -16.73 -29.76 -7.76
CA VAL A 263 -15.98 -28.64 -8.34
C VAL A 263 -16.33 -27.38 -7.58
N THR A 264 -15.37 -26.46 -7.49
CA THR A 264 -15.57 -25.17 -6.82
C THR A 264 -14.89 -24.05 -7.58
N THR A 265 -15.50 -22.86 -7.56
CA THR A 265 -14.77 -21.62 -7.81
C THR A 265 -14.18 -21.13 -6.50
N VAL A 266 -13.01 -20.47 -6.56
CA VAL A 266 -12.39 -19.82 -5.40
C VAL A 266 -12.05 -18.42 -5.85
N ASP A 267 -12.75 -17.43 -5.30
CA ASP A 267 -12.68 -16.06 -5.78
C ASP A 267 -12.54 -15.08 -4.60
N ARG A 268 -11.97 -13.91 -4.87
CA ARG A 268 -11.83 -12.81 -3.91
C ARG A 268 -12.38 -11.52 -4.50
N THR A 269 -13.06 -10.75 -3.65
CA THR A 269 -13.41 -9.37 -3.93
C THR A 269 -12.68 -8.46 -2.95
N VAL A 270 -12.06 -7.40 -3.46
CA VAL A 270 -11.44 -6.36 -2.62
C VAL A 270 -12.06 -5.01 -2.96
N TRP A 271 -12.51 -4.30 -1.92
CA TRP A 271 -13.11 -2.99 -2.05
C TRP A 271 -12.66 -2.06 -0.93
N SER A 272 -11.91 -1.02 -1.30
CA SER A 272 -11.54 0.07 -0.41
C SER A 272 -12.79 0.87 -0.03
N PRO A 273 -13.03 1.15 1.27
CA PRO A 273 -14.15 2.00 1.71
C PRO A 273 -14.16 3.39 1.08
N TYR A 274 -13.02 3.83 0.53
CA TYR A 274 -12.80 5.12 -0.12
C TYR A 274 -12.96 5.07 -1.66
N SER A 275 -13.10 3.87 -2.25
CA SER A 275 -13.23 3.68 -3.69
C SER A 275 -14.67 3.53 -4.15
N ARG A 276 -15.04 4.18 -5.25
CA ARG A 276 -16.43 4.24 -5.76
C ARG A 276 -16.99 2.90 -6.21
N ASP A 277 -16.11 2.04 -6.70
CA ASP A 277 -16.39 0.68 -7.15
C ASP A 277 -15.35 -0.28 -6.55
N ILE A 278 -15.62 -1.57 -6.67
CA ILE A 278 -14.73 -2.66 -6.32
C ILE A 278 -13.40 -2.49 -7.05
N ASN A 279 -12.33 -2.53 -6.27
CA ASN A 279 -10.96 -2.35 -6.76
C ASN A 279 -10.44 -3.60 -7.47
N GLU A 280 -10.78 -4.78 -6.94
CA GLU A 280 -10.23 -6.04 -7.43
C GLU A 280 -11.26 -7.16 -7.35
N ARG A 281 -11.30 -7.98 -8.40
CA ARG A 281 -11.98 -9.27 -8.46
C ARG A 281 -10.97 -10.30 -8.95
N SER A 282 -10.48 -11.15 -8.06
CA SER A 282 -9.44 -12.14 -8.39
C SER A 282 -10.01 -13.55 -8.33
N LYS A 283 -9.62 -14.37 -9.32
CA LYS A 283 -9.94 -15.79 -9.40
C LYS A 283 -8.71 -16.58 -8.97
N TYR A 284 -8.81 -17.38 -7.91
CA TYR A 284 -7.68 -18.07 -7.27
C TYR A 284 -7.42 -19.47 -7.84
N SER A 285 -7.84 -19.68 -9.08
CA SER A 285 -7.80 -21.00 -9.67
C SER A 285 -6.49 -21.31 -10.42
N SER A 286 -5.71 -20.29 -10.78
CA SER A 286 -4.39 -20.40 -11.44
C SER A 286 -3.19 -20.46 -10.50
N SER A 287 -3.31 -20.04 -9.23
CA SER A 287 -2.19 -20.06 -8.27
C SER A 287 -1.79 -21.47 -7.80
N TRP A 288 -2.43 -22.53 -8.31
CA TRP A 288 -2.25 -23.91 -7.88
C TRP A 288 -2.13 -24.94 -9.02
N GLY A 289 -1.79 -24.49 -10.24
CA GLY A 289 -1.31 -25.38 -11.31
C GLY A 289 -2.33 -25.86 -12.33
N SER A 290 -3.45 -25.16 -12.54
CA SER A 290 -4.30 -25.34 -13.73
C SER A 290 -4.57 -24.00 -14.41
N ASP A 291 -4.69 -23.99 -15.74
CA ASP A 291 -5.22 -22.83 -16.46
C ASP A 291 -6.54 -22.43 -15.80
N GLU A 292 -6.69 -21.14 -15.45
CA GLU A 292 -7.88 -20.64 -14.75
C GLU A 292 -9.15 -21.33 -15.26
N PRO A 293 -9.92 -22.04 -14.42
CA PRO A 293 -11.26 -22.43 -14.76
C PRO A 293 -12.10 -21.20 -15.12
N LYS A 294 -12.10 -20.87 -16.41
CA LYS A 294 -13.03 -19.97 -17.07
C LYS A 294 -14.47 -20.49 -17.02
N TRP A 295 -14.72 -21.60 -16.32
CA TRP A 295 -16.02 -22.22 -16.28
C TRP A 295 -16.96 -21.56 -15.27
N GLY A 296 -16.51 -20.69 -14.36
CA GLY A 296 -17.44 -20.06 -13.41
C GLY A 296 -16.85 -18.87 -12.65
N GLU A 297 -17.70 -18.26 -11.84
CA GLU A 297 -17.32 -17.21 -10.88
C GLU A 297 -18.35 -17.04 -9.77
N ALA A 298 -17.86 -16.73 -8.57
CA ALA A 298 -18.61 -16.18 -7.46
C ALA A 298 -18.00 -14.82 -7.10
N ASN A 299 -18.75 -13.74 -7.21
CA ASN A 299 -18.18 -12.42 -6.93
C ASN A 299 -19.25 -11.39 -6.56
N ALA A 300 -18.82 -10.13 -6.46
CA ALA A 300 -19.67 -9.00 -6.17
C ALA A 300 -19.52 -7.89 -7.23
N ASP A 301 -20.58 -7.11 -7.41
CA ASP A 301 -20.50 -5.72 -7.84
C ASP A 301 -20.74 -4.81 -6.63
N GLY A 302 -20.14 -3.63 -6.61
CA GLY A 302 -20.26 -2.68 -5.51
C GLY A 302 -20.56 -1.28 -6.02
N TRP A 303 -21.44 -0.58 -5.35
CA TRP A 303 -21.60 0.86 -5.56
C TRP A 303 -21.99 1.52 -4.25
N PHE A 304 -21.52 2.74 -4.06
CA PHE A 304 -21.94 3.56 -2.94
C PHE A 304 -22.35 4.95 -3.43
N VAL A 305 -23.38 5.51 -2.78
CA VAL A 305 -23.89 6.85 -3.08
C VAL A 305 -23.50 7.77 -1.93
N ALA A 306 -22.23 8.14 -1.86
CA ALA A 306 -21.81 9.23 -0.98
C ALA A 306 -20.88 10.16 -1.75
N THR A 307 -21.18 11.45 -1.72
CA THR A 307 -20.32 12.50 -2.25
C THR A 307 -20.03 13.44 -1.09
N GLY A 308 -18.75 13.57 -0.72
CA GLY A 308 -18.27 14.65 0.15
C GLY A 308 -18.02 14.34 1.63
N THR A 309 -18.17 13.10 2.12
CA THR A 309 -17.77 12.73 3.49
C THR A 309 -16.94 11.46 3.50
N ASP A 310 -15.91 11.43 4.36
CA ASP A 310 -15.09 10.23 4.57
C ASP A 310 -15.94 9.06 5.08
N PRO A 311 -15.64 7.83 4.64
CA PRO A 311 -16.31 6.64 5.13
C PRO A 311 -16.08 6.46 6.63
N LYS A 312 -17.11 5.98 7.33
CA LYS A 312 -17.06 5.70 8.76
C LYS A 312 -17.79 4.41 9.11
N VAL A 313 -17.52 3.91 10.31
CA VAL A 313 -18.23 2.78 10.90
C VAL A 313 -19.76 3.00 10.83
N GLY A 314 -20.50 1.96 10.49
CA GLY A 314 -21.95 2.03 10.34
C GLY A 314 -22.43 2.54 8.98
N ASP A 315 -21.56 3.08 8.13
CA ASP A 315 -21.96 3.44 6.77
C ASP A 315 -22.32 2.19 5.97
N SER A 316 -23.33 2.34 5.12
CA SER A 316 -23.83 1.27 4.26
C SER A 316 -23.12 1.27 2.89
N ARG A 317 -23.00 0.08 2.31
CA ARG A 317 -22.42 -0.20 1.00
C ARG A 317 -23.35 -1.16 0.26
N THR A 318 -23.82 -0.81 -0.93
CA THR A 318 -24.66 -1.73 -1.70
C THR A 318 -23.78 -2.67 -2.50
N LEU A 319 -24.05 -3.96 -2.35
CA LEU A 319 -23.38 -5.04 -3.06
C LEU A 319 -24.42 -5.79 -3.90
N ARG A 320 -24.06 -6.16 -5.13
CA ARG A 320 -24.74 -7.23 -5.86
C ARG A 320 -23.86 -8.46 -5.80
N LEU A 321 -24.31 -9.49 -5.11
CA LEU A 321 -23.60 -10.76 -5.02
C LEU A 321 -24.16 -11.73 -6.05
N TYR A 322 -23.29 -12.57 -6.62
CA TYR A 322 -23.68 -13.49 -7.67
C TYR A 322 -22.84 -14.77 -7.70
N GLY A 323 -23.43 -15.80 -8.30
CA GLY A 323 -22.76 -17.04 -8.69
C GLY A 323 -23.13 -17.39 -10.12
N ALA A 324 -22.15 -17.79 -10.91
CA ALA A 324 -22.29 -18.08 -12.33
C ALA A 324 -21.43 -19.28 -12.76
N THR A 325 -21.94 -20.08 -13.69
CA THR A 325 -21.25 -21.28 -14.19
C THR A 325 -21.59 -21.55 -15.66
N HIS A 326 -20.58 -21.93 -16.44
CA HIS A 326 -20.64 -22.53 -17.77
C HIS A 326 -20.77 -24.05 -17.69
N LYS A 327 -20.50 -24.67 -16.55
CA LYS A 327 -20.74 -26.10 -16.28
C LYS A 327 -22.14 -26.34 -15.76
N ASP A 328 -22.64 -27.54 -16.05
CA ASP A 328 -23.83 -28.10 -15.42
C ASP A 328 -23.47 -28.63 -14.02
N LEU A 329 -24.06 -28.03 -12.98
CA LEU A 329 -23.79 -28.36 -11.59
C LEU A 329 -25.08 -28.74 -10.86
N THR A 330 -25.05 -29.83 -10.10
CA THR A 330 -26.13 -30.20 -9.17
C THR A 330 -25.71 -29.98 -7.72
N ASN A 331 -26.69 -29.78 -6.84
CA ASN A 331 -26.47 -29.55 -5.40
C ASN A 331 -25.46 -28.43 -5.12
N ALA A 332 -25.56 -27.34 -5.89
CA ALA A 332 -24.63 -26.23 -5.79
C ALA A 332 -24.91 -25.38 -4.53
N THR A 333 -23.86 -24.76 -4.00
CA THR A 333 -23.92 -23.84 -2.87
C THR A 333 -23.00 -22.66 -3.15
N LEU A 334 -23.56 -21.45 -3.12
CA LEU A 334 -22.79 -20.20 -3.06
C LEU A 334 -22.50 -19.89 -1.59
N THR A 335 -21.23 -19.69 -1.26
CA THR A 335 -20.78 -19.20 0.03
C THR A 335 -19.97 -17.92 -0.17
N ILE A 336 -20.35 -16.85 0.52
CA ILE A 336 -19.60 -15.58 0.50
C ILE A 336 -19.30 -15.19 1.94
N LYS A 337 -18.03 -14.94 2.25
CA LYS A 337 -17.57 -14.60 3.60
C LYS A 337 -16.89 -13.23 3.60
N ALA A 338 -17.40 -12.31 4.40
CA ALA A 338 -16.76 -11.05 4.71
C ALA A 338 -15.65 -11.29 5.74
N ILE A 339 -14.41 -11.26 5.26
CA ILE A 339 -13.21 -11.49 6.08
C ILE A 339 -12.81 -10.22 6.82
N GLN A 340 -12.95 -9.07 6.16
CA GLN A 340 -12.55 -7.75 6.68
C GLN A 340 -13.57 -6.67 6.35
N GLY A 341 -13.60 -5.63 7.18
CA GLY A 341 -14.19 -4.32 6.88
C GLY A 341 -15.73 -4.22 6.85
N LEU A 342 -16.46 -5.34 6.93
CA LEU A 342 -17.88 -5.39 6.57
C LEU A 342 -18.68 -6.46 7.35
N LYS A 343 -19.95 -6.16 7.66
CA LYS A 343 -21.00 -7.14 7.97
C LYS A 343 -22.21 -6.97 7.05
N PHE A 344 -22.77 -8.07 6.57
CA PHE A 344 -23.98 -8.10 5.76
C PHE A 344 -25.24 -7.82 6.59
N ASP A 345 -26.16 -7.03 6.03
CA ASP A 345 -27.47 -6.76 6.61
C ASP A 345 -28.54 -7.59 5.89
N ALA A 346 -28.96 -8.69 6.53
CA ALA A 346 -29.96 -9.61 5.98
C ALA A 346 -31.30 -8.94 5.65
N SER A 347 -31.67 -7.87 6.37
CA SER A 347 -32.94 -7.17 6.15
C SER A 347 -33.00 -6.40 4.83
N THR A 348 -31.85 -6.24 4.17
CA THR A 348 -31.71 -5.45 2.94
C THR A 348 -31.64 -6.30 1.68
N ILE A 349 -31.76 -7.63 1.80
CA ILE A 349 -31.75 -8.52 0.64
C ILE A 349 -32.91 -8.15 -0.29
N ASN A 350 -32.59 -7.85 -1.54
CA ASN A 350 -33.57 -7.51 -2.56
C ASN A 350 -33.06 -7.82 -3.98
N THR A 351 -33.89 -7.55 -5.00
CA THR A 351 -33.51 -7.64 -6.43
C THR A 351 -32.88 -8.98 -6.81
N ILE A 352 -33.52 -10.09 -6.44
CA ILE A 352 -33.10 -11.42 -6.87
C ILE A 352 -33.37 -11.56 -8.37
N SER A 353 -32.32 -11.80 -9.15
CA SER A 353 -32.37 -11.96 -10.60
C SER A 353 -31.91 -13.36 -10.99
N ASN A 354 -32.72 -14.01 -11.82
CA ASN A 354 -32.47 -15.34 -12.36
C ASN A 354 -33.02 -15.38 -13.81
N PRO A 355 -32.19 -15.33 -14.87
CA PRO A 355 -30.72 -15.32 -14.83
C PRO A 355 -30.14 -14.04 -14.20
N GLY A 356 -28.88 -14.11 -13.77
CA GLY A 356 -28.14 -13.03 -13.11
C GLY A 356 -28.17 -11.70 -13.87
N ALA A 357 -28.11 -10.59 -13.12
CA ALA A 357 -28.15 -9.23 -13.66
C ALA A 357 -26.77 -8.71 -14.10
N GLY A 358 -26.75 -7.49 -14.66
CA GLY A 358 -25.51 -6.80 -15.04
C GLY A 358 -24.84 -7.43 -16.26
N ALA A 359 -23.51 -7.43 -16.26
CA ALA A 359 -22.70 -7.94 -17.37
C ALA A 359 -22.78 -9.47 -17.55
N LEU A 360 -23.31 -10.21 -16.55
CA LEU A 360 -23.39 -11.67 -16.58
C LEU A 360 -24.08 -12.21 -17.84
N LYS A 361 -25.19 -11.59 -18.26
CA LYS A 361 -25.89 -11.96 -19.51
C LYS A 361 -25.02 -11.75 -20.75
N GLY A 362 -24.29 -10.64 -20.80
CA GLY A 362 -23.36 -10.33 -21.89
C GLY A 362 -22.16 -11.28 -21.94
N ASN A 363 -21.77 -11.83 -20.78
CA ASN A 363 -20.70 -12.82 -20.64
C ASN A 363 -21.15 -14.26 -20.95
N GLY A 364 -22.38 -14.45 -21.44
CA GLY A 364 -22.89 -15.75 -21.86
C GLY A 364 -23.65 -16.55 -20.79
N PHE A 365 -23.85 -16.00 -19.59
CA PHE A 365 -24.68 -16.65 -18.56
C PHE A 365 -26.17 -16.35 -18.77
N THR A 366 -26.78 -17.03 -19.74
CA THR A 366 -28.15 -16.76 -20.19
C THR A 366 -29.20 -17.65 -19.54
N ASN A 367 -28.82 -18.78 -18.97
CA ASN A 367 -29.75 -19.77 -18.44
C ASN A 367 -30.13 -19.49 -16.98
N THR A 368 -31.34 -19.91 -16.59
CA THR A 368 -31.84 -19.78 -15.23
C THR A 368 -31.32 -20.92 -14.34
N VAL A 369 -31.03 -20.62 -13.08
CA VAL A 369 -30.83 -21.63 -12.04
C VAL A 369 -32.17 -22.23 -11.61
N GLU A 370 -32.17 -23.49 -11.19
CA GLU A 370 -33.35 -24.24 -10.76
C GLU A 370 -33.28 -24.57 -9.27
N GLY A 371 -34.38 -24.35 -8.55
CA GLY A 371 -34.45 -24.61 -7.11
C GLY A 371 -33.50 -23.73 -6.29
N LEU A 372 -33.45 -22.43 -6.59
CA LEU A 372 -32.76 -21.43 -5.78
C LEU A 372 -33.39 -21.38 -4.39
N GLY A 373 -32.60 -21.71 -3.38
CA GLY A 373 -33.01 -21.69 -1.98
C GLY A 373 -33.07 -20.28 -1.39
N GLU A 374 -33.38 -20.23 -0.09
CA GLU A 374 -33.33 -18.99 0.70
C GLU A 374 -31.88 -18.49 0.81
N ILE A 375 -31.70 -17.17 0.67
CA ILE A 375 -30.42 -16.50 0.91
C ILE A 375 -30.27 -16.27 2.41
N LYS A 376 -29.34 -16.99 3.04
CA LYS A 376 -29.14 -16.93 4.50
C LYS A 376 -27.89 -16.12 4.82
N VAL A 377 -28.01 -15.22 5.80
CA VAL A 377 -26.87 -14.55 6.43
C VAL A 377 -26.65 -15.16 7.80
N SER A 378 -25.41 -15.45 8.17
CA SER A 378 -25.05 -15.94 9.51
C SER A 378 -25.37 -14.89 10.58
N GLU A 379 -25.54 -15.35 11.83
CA GLU A 379 -25.87 -14.49 12.97
C GLU A 379 -24.84 -13.37 13.21
N ASP A 380 -23.56 -13.65 12.94
CA ASP A 380 -22.48 -12.65 13.04
C ASP A 380 -22.45 -11.64 11.88
N GLY A 381 -23.30 -11.83 10.86
CA GLY A 381 -23.37 -11.02 9.66
C GLY A 381 -22.21 -11.23 8.69
N LYS A 382 -21.35 -12.24 8.86
CA LYS A 382 -20.14 -12.39 8.06
C LYS A 382 -20.26 -13.36 6.90
N THR A 383 -21.19 -14.30 6.94
CA THR A 383 -21.28 -15.37 5.95
C THR A 383 -22.65 -15.36 5.30
N ILE A 384 -22.67 -15.44 3.98
CA ILE A 384 -23.86 -15.69 3.18
C ILE A 384 -23.79 -17.10 2.62
N THR A 385 -24.91 -17.81 2.66
CA THR A 385 -25.06 -19.14 2.06
C THR A 385 -26.33 -19.21 1.25
N VAL A 386 -26.22 -19.70 0.02
CA VAL A 386 -27.37 -19.93 -0.88
C VAL A 386 -27.25 -21.35 -1.44
N THR A 387 -28.23 -22.20 -1.14
CA THR A 387 -28.30 -23.55 -1.72
C THR A 387 -29.07 -23.51 -3.04
N ILE A 388 -28.63 -24.30 -4.02
CA ILE A 388 -29.18 -24.31 -5.37
C ILE A 388 -29.28 -25.77 -5.81
N LYS A 389 -30.48 -26.21 -6.16
CA LYS A 389 -30.69 -27.61 -6.56
C LYS A 389 -29.91 -27.95 -7.83
N HIS A 390 -29.98 -27.09 -8.83
CA HIS A 390 -29.37 -27.34 -10.13
C HIS A 390 -29.04 -26.02 -10.83
N MET A 391 -27.82 -25.91 -11.35
CA MET A 391 -27.33 -24.83 -12.18
C MET A 391 -26.99 -25.42 -13.54
N PRO A 392 -27.89 -25.35 -14.53
CA PRO A 392 -27.58 -25.77 -15.90
C PRO A 392 -26.33 -25.07 -16.42
N ALA A 393 -25.66 -25.65 -17.41
CA ALA A 393 -24.57 -24.98 -18.11
C ALA A 393 -24.97 -23.57 -18.57
N ASN A 394 -24.07 -22.60 -18.45
CA ASN A 394 -24.28 -21.18 -18.78
C ASN A 394 -25.38 -20.50 -17.95
N SER A 395 -25.53 -20.87 -16.68
CA SER A 395 -26.51 -20.25 -15.77
C SER A 395 -25.86 -19.32 -14.75
N ALA A 396 -26.62 -18.35 -14.28
CA ALA A 396 -26.22 -17.46 -13.19
C ALA A 396 -27.43 -16.94 -12.43
N PHE A 397 -27.19 -16.46 -11.22
CA PHE A 397 -28.15 -15.69 -10.43
C PHE A 397 -27.43 -14.57 -9.69
N SER A 398 -28.17 -13.54 -9.28
CA SER A 398 -27.63 -12.45 -8.49
C SER A 398 -28.67 -11.87 -7.54
N PHE A 399 -28.25 -11.26 -6.45
CA PHE A 399 -29.12 -10.51 -5.55
C PHE A 399 -28.38 -9.32 -4.97
N ASN A 400 -29.12 -8.29 -4.57
CA ASN A 400 -28.54 -7.15 -3.88
C ASN A 400 -28.64 -7.34 -2.38
N ILE A 401 -27.62 -6.88 -1.66
CA ILE A 401 -27.60 -6.79 -0.20
C ILE A 401 -26.74 -5.59 0.21
N ASN A 402 -27.07 -4.98 1.33
CA ASN A 402 -26.21 -3.97 1.92
C ASN A 402 -25.20 -4.58 2.88
N GLY A 403 -24.03 -4.00 2.86
CA GLY A 403 -22.95 -4.20 3.79
C GLY A 403 -22.74 -2.99 4.69
N ILE A 404 -22.53 -3.22 5.98
CA ILE A 404 -22.28 -2.18 6.97
C ILE A 404 -20.81 -2.21 7.37
N LEU A 405 -20.13 -1.05 7.27
CA LEU A 405 -18.72 -0.94 7.62
C LEU A 405 -18.50 -1.20 9.12
N THR A 406 -17.55 -2.07 9.46
CA THR A 406 -17.28 -2.48 10.84
C THR A 406 -16.47 -1.47 11.66
N GLY A 407 -15.78 -0.54 10.99
CA GLY A 407 -14.86 0.40 11.65
C GLY A 407 -13.47 -0.18 11.91
N GLU A 408 -13.18 -1.38 11.41
CA GLU A 408 -11.82 -1.94 11.41
C GLU A 408 -10.87 -0.99 10.67
N THR A 409 -9.70 -0.72 11.25
CA THR A 409 -8.67 0.15 10.67
C THR A 409 -7.39 -0.62 10.40
N LEU A 410 -6.55 -0.06 9.54
CA LEU A 410 -5.17 -0.51 9.36
C LEU A 410 -4.40 -0.37 10.68
N GLU A 411 -3.46 -1.27 10.93
CA GLU A 411 -2.66 -1.27 12.15
C GLU A 411 -1.93 0.08 12.33
N GLY A 412 -2.05 0.68 13.51
CA GLY A 412 -1.40 1.95 13.84
C GLY A 412 -1.90 3.16 13.02
N SER A 413 -3.05 3.06 12.37
CA SER A 413 -3.55 4.07 11.43
C SER A 413 -5.05 4.33 11.60
N PRO A 414 -5.53 5.58 11.39
CA PRO A 414 -6.96 5.90 11.40
C PRO A 414 -7.69 5.48 10.11
N ILE A 415 -6.98 4.94 9.12
CA ILE A 415 -7.56 4.55 7.83
C ILE A 415 -8.34 3.24 7.99
N LEU A 416 -9.63 3.24 7.62
CA LEU A 416 -10.43 2.01 7.53
C LEU A 416 -9.78 0.94 6.66
N ALA A 417 -9.81 -0.30 7.14
CA ALA A 417 -9.36 -1.49 6.43
C ALA A 417 -10.23 -1.75 5.18
N PRO A 418 -9.67 -2.39 4.14
CA PRO A 418 -10.44 -2.77 2.97
C PRO A 418 -11.53 -3.78 3.32
N ILE A 419 -12.60 -3.77 2.54
CA ILE A 419 -13.58 -4.85 2.51
C ILE A 419 -12.95 -5.98 1.71
N VAL A 420 -12.85 -7.16 2.32
CA VAL A 420 -12.39 -8.38 1.63
C VAL A 420 -13.45 -9.45 1.75
N LEU A 421 -13.92 -9.92 0.59
CA LEU A 421 -14.84 -11.05 0.48
C LEU A 421 -14.10 -12.25 -0.09
N HIS A 422 -14.29 -13.41 0.53
CA HIS A 422 -13.94 -14.69 -0.07
C HIS A 422 -15.22 -15.36 -0.55
N ASN A 423 -15.21 -15.84 -1.79
CA ASN A 423 -16.40 -16.33 -2.47
C ASN A 423 -16.13 -17.72 -3.05
N TRP A 424 -17.08 -18.63 -2.87
CA TRP A 424 -17.02 -19.99 -3.41
C TRP A 424 -18.35 -20.37 -4.02
N LEU A 425 -18.33 -20.96 -5.21
CA LEU A 425 -19.45 -21.67 -5.80
C LEU A 425 -19.09 -23.15 -5.93
N THR A 426 -19.57 -23.97 -5.01
CA THR A 426 -19.27 -25.41 -4.97
C THR A 426 -20.47 -26.21 -5.44
N GLY A 427 -20.29 -27.21 -6.29
CA GLY A 427 -21.35 -28.13 -6.71
C GLY A 427 -20.79 -29.46 -7.20
N THR A 428 -21.68 -30.40 -7.53
CA THR A 428 -21.32 -31.67 -8.16
C THR A 428 -21.37 -31.52 -9.68
N ASP A 429 -20.25 -31.82 -10.34
CA ASP A 429 -20.15 -31.82 -11.81
C ASP A 429 -20.99 -32.97 -12.38
N SER A 430 -22.03 -32.63 -13.14
CA SER A 430 -22.97 -33.59 -13.73
C SER A 430 -22.32 -34.51 -14.76
N GLU A 431 -21.18 -34.12 -15.35
CA GLU A 431 -20.44 -34.92 -16.33
C GLU A 431 -19.40 -35.87 -15.67
N CYS A 432 -19.19 -35.75 -14.35
CA CYS A 432 -18.20 -36.56 -13.66
C CYS A 432 -18.68 -37.99 -13.46
N THR A 433 -18.04 -38.93 -14.15
CA THR A 433 -18.21 -40.36 -13.92
C THR A 433 -17.15 -40.85 -12.93
N VAL A 434 -17.57 -41.37 -11.78
CA VAL A 434 -16.69 -42.12 -10.88
C VAL A 434 -16.47 -43.51 -11.49
N PRO A 435 -15.26 -43.89 -11.92
CA PRO A 435 -15.02 -45.29 -12.27
C PRO A 435 -15.31 -46.16 -11.05
N THR A 436 -16.28 -47.05 -11.20
CA THR A 436 -16.53 -48.14 -10.25
C THR A 436 -15.35 -49.09 -10.38
N GLU A 437 -14.41 -49.06 -9.44
CA GLU A 437 -13.50 -50.19 -9.30
C GLU A 437 -14.33 -51.37 -8.80
N GLU A 438 -14.73 -52.22 -9.74
CA GLU A 438 -15.21 -53.56 -9.43
C GLU A 438 -14.03 -54.30 -8.76
N PRO A 439 -14.19 -54.93 -7.58
CA PRO A 439 -13.10 -55.64 -6.94
C PRO A 439 -12.72 -56.83 -7.82
N THR A 440 -11.67 -56.67 -8.64
CA THR A 440 -11.09 -57.79 -9.37
C THR A 440 -10.42 -58.70 -8.35
N THR A 441 -11.13 -59.76 -7.98
CA THR A 441 -10.52 -60.92 -7.33
C THR A 441 -9.39 -61.41 -8.25
N PRO A 442 -8.13 -61.48 -7.80
CA PRO A 442 -7.05 -61.98 -8.64
C PRO A 442 -7.38 -63.41 -9.09
N ALA A 443 -7.33 -63.65 -10.40
CA ALA A 443 -7.37 -65.00 -10.93
C ALA A 443 -6.13 -65.78 -10.41
N PRO A 444 -6.26 -67.08 -10.05
CA PRO A 444 -5.12 -67.87 -9.62
C PRO A 444 -4.06 -67.91 -10.73
N SER A 445 -2.82 -67.63 -10.34
CA SER A 445 -1.66 -67.57 -11.23
C SER A 445 -1.25 -68.97 -11.69
N ASP A 446 -1.52 -69.31 -12.95
CA ASP A 446 -0.87 -70.42 -13.66
C ASP A 446 0.53 -69.98 -14.10
N SER A 447 1.51 -70.04 -13.19
CA SER A 447 2.93 -69.88 -13.54
C SER A 447 3.68 -71.19 -13.28
N PRO A 448 4.39 -71.75 -14.27
CA PRO A 448 5.07 -73.02 -14.12
C PRO A 448 6.32 -72.89 -13.24
N THR A 449 6.48 -73.85 -12.35
CA THR A 449 7.65 -74.05 -11.49
C THR A 449 8.95 -74.15 -12.30
N PRO A 450 9.97 -73.30 -12.06
CA PRO A 450 11.28 -73.49 -12.64
C PRO A 450 12.07 -74.62 -11.94
N GLU A 451 12.76 -75.42 -12.74
CA GLU A 451 13.59 -76.57 -12.37
C GLU A 451 14.90 -76.13 -11.67
N PRO A 452 15.46 -76.92 -10.73
CA PRO A 452 16.52 -76.48 -9.84
C PRO A 452 17.91 -76.55 -10.48
N THR A 453 18.71 -75.49 -10.32
CA THR A 453 20.16 -75.51 -10.59
C THR A 453 20.97 -75.55 -9.30
N THR A 454 21.95 -76.45 -9.27
CA THR A 454 22.84 -76.80 -8.15
C THR A 454 23.92 -75.72 -7.90
N PRO A 455 24.29 -75.41 -6.64
CA PRO A 455 25.16 -74.28 -6.30
C PRO A 455 26.66 -74.62 -6.30
N THR A 456 27.51 -73.59 -6.38
CA THR A 456 28.98 -73.65 -6.19
C THR A 456 29.38 -72.69 -5.04
N PRO A 457 30.38 -73.02 -4.19
CA PRO A 457 30.35 -72.69 -2.77
C PRO A 457 31.04 -71.39 -2.35
N THR A 458 30.63 -70.92 -1.17
CA THR A 458 31.13 -69.77 -0.40
C THR A 458 32.31 -70.16 0.52
N PRO A 459 33.20 -69.22 0.89
CA PRO A 459 33.43 -68.96 2.33
C PRO A 459 33.46 -67.45 2.61
N SER A 460 32.61 -66.91 3.50
CA SER A 460 32.61 -66.95 4.97
C SER A 460 33.45 -65.83 5.60
N ALA A 461 32.77 -64.78 6.06
CA ALA A 461 33.10 -64.03 7.27
C ALA A 461 31.90 -63.15 7.70
N THR A 462 31.37 -63.43 8.88
CA THR A 462 30.55 -62.53 9.73
C THR A 462 31.41 -62.26 10.99
N PRO A 463 31.18 -61.26 11.86
CA PRO A 463 29.97 -60.45 11.99
C PRO A 463 30.17 -58.98 12.44
N SER A 464 29.02 -58.33 12.71
CA SER A 464 28.79 -57.35 13.78
C SER A 464 28.96 -55.86 13.48
N GLY A 465 27.88 -55.11 13.69
CA GLY A 465 27.96 -53.90 14.52
C GLY A 465 27.19 -52.67 14.05
N ASN A 466 25.98 -52.52 14.57
CA ASN A 466 25.44 -51.30 15.18
C ASN A 466 25.31 -49.97 14.40
N LEU A 467 24.05 -49.50 14.43
CA LEU A 467 23.58 -48.18 14.90
C LEU A 467 23.87 -46.90 14.08
N ALA A 468 22.76 -46.19 13.91
CA ALA A 468 22.59 -44.79 13.54
C ALA A 468 23.62 -43.80 14.09
N ARG A 469 24.02 -42.80 13.27
CA ARG A 469 23.87 -41.36 13.60
C ARG A 469 24.45 -40.42 12.52
N THR A 470 23.64 -39.41 12.15
CA THR A 470 23.92 -37.97 11.94
C THR A 470 24.94 -37.45 10.92
N GLY A 471 24.57 -36.30 10.32
CA GLY A 471 25.42 -35.33 9.62
C GLY A 471 24.89 -35.09 8.21
N ALA A 472 24.03 -34.12 7.92
CA ALA A 472 24.31 -32.68 7.90
C ALA A 472 25.73 -32.40 7.42
N ASP A 473 25.87 -32.00 6.14
CA ASP A 473 26.86 -31.02 5.68
C ASP A 473 26.53 -30.57 4.25
N THR A 474 26.17 -29.28 4.16
CA THR A 474 26.36 -28.42 2.98
C THR A 474 27.85 -28.27 2.64
N PRO A 475 28.17 -28.05 1.35
CA PRO A 475 29.16 -27.03 1.00
C PRO A 475 28.54 -26.04 -0.01
N MET A 476 28.44 -24.76 0.34
CA MET A 476 29.46 -23.72 0.23
C MET A 476 29.76 -23.31 -1.22
N LEU A 477 29.43 -22.03 -1.49
CA LEU A 477 29.74 -21.23 -2.66
C LEU A 477 31.15 -21.43 -3.22
N ALA A 478 31.24 -21.49 -4.54
CA ALA A 478 32.36 -20.94 -5.31
C ALA A 478 31.76 -20.10 -6.44
N GLY A 479 32.03 -18.80 -6.41
CA GLY A 479 31.58 -17.83 -7.41
C GLY A 479 32.64 -17.51 -8.47
N ALA A 480 32.18 -16.65 -9.39
CA ALA A 480 32.90 -15.89 -10.44
C ALA A 480 33.33 -16.67 -11.70
N ALA A 481 33.22 -16.15 -12.93
CA ALA A 481 32.59 -14.94 -13.49
C ALA A 481 32.72 -14.98 -15.04
N ILE A 482 31.90 -14.14 -15.71
CA ILE A 482 32.10 -13.50 -17.04
C ILE A 482 31.94 -14.35 -18.31
N MET A 483 31.00 -13.94 -19.18
CA MET A 483 31.30 -13.52 -20.57
C MET A 483 30.13 -12.72 -21.15
N ALA A 484 30.46 -11.54 -21.69
CA ALA A 484 29.58 -10.61 -22.37
C ALA A 484 29.49 -10.91 -23.88
N GLY A 485 28.36 -10.51 -24.47
CA GLY A 485 28.27 -10.02 -25.84
C GLY A 485 27.80 -11.01 -26.90
N LEU A 486 26.58 -10.82 -27.40
CA LEU A 486 26.27 -10.97 -28.82
C LEU A 486 25.21 -9.94 -29.24
N ALA A 487 25.55 -9.24 -30.31
CA ALA A 487 24.83 -8.16 -30.95
C ALA A 487 23.62 -8.66 -31.75
N GLY A 488 22.53 -7.89 -31.75
CA GLY A 488 21.42 -8.01 -32.69
C GLY A 488 21.27 -6.74 -33.51
N LEU A 489 21.82 -6.73 -34.72
CA LEU A 489 21.48 -5.78 -35.78
C LEU A 489 20.15 -6.18 -36.42
N GLY A 490 19.27 -5.20 -36.68
CA GLY A 490 18.40 -5.23 -37.85
C GLY A 490 16.90 -4.96 -37.63
N ALA A 491 16.50 -3.68 -37.65
CA ALA A 491 15.32 -3.21 -38.41
C ALA A 491 15.34 -1.68 -38.51
N LEU A 492 15.90 -1.19 -39.62
CA LEU A 492 15.75 0.17 -40.11
C LEU A 492 14.51 0.24 -41.03
N ALA A 493 13.96 1.45 -41.11
CA ALA A 493 13.07 1.99 -42.15
C ALA A 493 11.55 1.91 -41.92
N LEU A 494 10.96 3.04 -41.54
CA LEU A 494 10.25 3.89 -42.51
C LEU A 494 9.96 5.28 -41.93
N ARG A 495 10.78 6.25 -42.35
CA ARG A 495 10.47 7.68 -42.31
C ARG A 495 10.08 8.08 -43.73
N ARG A 496 8.83 8.48 -43.96
CA ARG A 496 8.47 9.25 -45.16
C ARG A 496 7.57 10.42 -44.75
N ARG A 497 8.10 11.62 -44.96
CA ARG A 497 7.41 12.92 -44.92
C ARG A 497 6.18 12.90 -45.83
N GLN A 498 5.13 13.63 -45.45
CA GLN A 498 4.49 14.60 -46.34
C GLN A 498 3.59 15.60 -45.59
N ARG A 499 3.95 16.88 -45.77
CA ARG A 499 3.25 18.15 -45.59
C ARG A 499 2.89 18.62 -44.18
#